data_AF-A0A376LK57-F1
#
_entry.id   AF-A0A376LK57-F1
#
_cell.length_a   1.000
_cell.length_b   1.000
_cell.length_c   1.000
_cell.angle_alpha   90.00
_cell.angle_beta   90.00
_cell.angle_gamma   90.00
#
_symmetry.space_group_name_H-M   'P 1'
#
loop_
_entity.id
_entity.type
_entity.pdbx_description
1 polymer ?
#
loop_
_entity_poly.entity_id
_entity_poly.type
_entity_poly.pdbx_seq_one_letter_code
_entity_poly.pdbx_strand_id
1 'polypeptide(L)'
;MSSIAPRRMHSGVLPGNLARKVTAWVIAYRGKFLKRTTDRELLSHGLLPGVVQVPHNGQPIVLMNDAQTTGGYPRIACIIEADMYHLAQIPLGQPIHFVQCSLEEALKARQDQQRYFEQLAWRLHNEN
;
A
#
# COMPACT_ATOMS: atom_id res chain seq x y z
N MET A 1 22.95 31.67 42.52
CA MET A 1 21.82 30.75 42.80
C MET A 1 21.00 30.57 41.53
N SER A 2 21.09 29.41 40.90
CA SER A 2 19.98 28.62 40.36
C SER A 2 20.51 27.70 39.26
N SER A 3 20.65 26.44 39.66
CA SER A 3 20.94 25.27 38.84
C SER A 3 19.67 24.93 38.04
N ILE A 4 19.80 24.70 36.73
CA ILE A 4 18.77 24.01 35.95
C ILE A 4 19.45 22.88 35.19
N ALA A 5 19.18 21.67 35.70
CA ALA A 5 19.58 20.37 35.20
C ALA A 5 19.00 20.04 33.80
N PRO A 6 19.57 19.07 33.06
CA PRO A 6 19.13 18.69 31.73
C PRO A 6 17.82 17.88 31.77
N ARG A 7 16.84 18.21 30.92
CA ARG A 7 15.62 17.40 30.78
C ARG A 7 15.87 16.18 29.91
N ARG A 8 15.69 15.04 30.57
CA ARG A 8 15.72 13.66 30.10
C ARG A 8 14.62 13.39 29.07
N MET A 9 14.90 12.45 28.16
CA MET A 9 13.96 11.79 27.25
C MET A 9 12.69 11.33 27.96
N HIS A 10 11.54 11.48 27.28
CA HIS A 10 10.39 10.62 27.51
C HIS A 10 9.86 10.07 26.18
N SER A 11 10.21 8.82 25.92
CA SER A 11 9.46 7.89 25.08
C SER A 11 8.11 7.64 25.75
N GLY A 12 7.07 8.34 25.32
CA GLY A 12 5.69 8.07 25.72
C GLY A 12 5.06 7.05 24.79
N VAL A 13 5.20 5.76 25.10
CA VAL A 13 4.36 4.71 24.52
C VAL A 13 3.02 4.75 25.26
N LEU A 14 1.95 5.16 24.58
CA LEU A 14 0.59 5.05 25.12
C LEU A 14 0.08 3.61 24.95
N PRO A 15 -0.51 2.99 25.99
CA PRO A 15 -1.11 1.66 25.89
C PRO A 15 -2.57 1.75 25.45
N GLY A 16 -3.00 0.81 24.62
CA GLY A 16 -4.44 0.51 24.42
C GLY A 16 -5.10 1.13 23.19
N ASN A 17 -4.86 0.56 22.02
CA ASN A 17 -5.90 -0.16 21.26
C ASN A 17 -5.32 -0.56 19.91
N LEU A 18 -5.39 -1.86 19.64
CA LEU A 18 -5.03 -2.53 18.39
C LEU A 18 -5.97 -2.05 17.28
N ALA A 19 -5.78 -0.84 16.78
CA ALA A 19 -6.26 -0.48 15.47
C ALA A 19 -5.33 -1.18 14.46
N ARG A 20 -5.59 -2.46 14.19
CA ARG A 20 -5.29 -3.08 12.90
C ARG A 20 -6.13 -2.39 11.82
N LYS A 21 -5.94 -1.09 11.65
CA LYS A 21 -6.05 -0.51 10.33
C LYS A 21 -4.70 -0.83 9.72
N VAL A 22 -4.65 -1.83 8.84
CA VAL A 22 -3.59 -1.91 7.83
C VAL A 22 -3.81 -0.72 6.89
N THR A 23 -3.65 0.48 7.43
CA THR A 23 -3.30 1.65 6.66
C THR A 23 -1.84 1.38 6.37
N ALA A 24 -1.51 1.12 5.11
CA ALA A 24 -0.20 1.47 4.62
C ALA A 24 -0.06 2.98 4.88
N TRP A 25 0.33 3.33 6.11
CA TRP A 25 0.61 4.70 6.48
C TRP A 25 1.77 5.09 5.60
N VAL A 26 1.44 5.95 4.65
CA VAL A 26 2.35 6.99 4.21
C VAL A 26 3.57 6.39 3.51
N ILE A 27 3.43 6.15 2.20
CA ILE A 27 4.54 6.58 1.34
C ILE A 27 4.54 8.10 1.47
N ALA A 28 5.28 8.60 2.46
CA ALA A 28 5.89 9.90 2.34
C ALA A 28 6.85 9.77 1.17
N TYR A 29 6.32 9.89 -0.04
CA TYR A 29 6.99 10.79 -0.93
C TYR A 29 7.10 12.06 -0.10
N ARG A 30 8.31 12.48 0.24
CA ARG A 30 8.59 13.92 0.39
C ARG A 30 8.38 14.58 -0.99
N GLY A 31 7.19 14.40 -1.54
CA GLY A 31 6.79 14.67 -2.91
C GLY A 31 5.50 15.43 -2.89
N LYS A 32 5.26 16.10 -4.00
CA LYS A 32 4.18 17.08 -4.17
C LYS A 32 2.82 16.42 -3.93
N PHE A 33 1.98 17.08 -3.14
CA PHE A 33 0.56 16.74 -3.02
C PHE A 33 -0.07 16.66 -4.40
N LEU A 34 -0.80 15.58 -4.67
CA LEU A 34 -1.51 15.44 -5.93
C LEU A 34 -2.68 16.42 -5.93
N LYS A 35 -2.63 17.39 -6.86
CA LYS A 35 -3.71 18.35 -7.03
C LYS A 35 -4.76 17.78 -7.96
N ARG A 36 -5.99 17.68 -7.46
CA ARG A 36 -7.14 17.33 -8.26
C ARG A 36 -7.59 18.52 -9.11
N THR A 37 -7.98 18.28 -10.36
CA THR A 37 -8.45 19.32 -11.29
C THR A 37 -9.96 19.52 -11.27
N THR A 38 -10.70 18.63 -10.61
CA THR A 38 -12.17 18.63 -10.56
C THR A 38 -12.66 18.44 -9.15
N ASP A 39 -13.74 19.12 -8.76
CA ASP A 39 -14.36 18.99 -7.43
C ASP A 39 -15.55 18.02 -7.45
N ARG A 40 -15.71 17.24 -8.53
CA ARG A 40 -16.84 16.32 -8.68
C ARG A 40 -16.81 15.24 -7.60
N GLU A 41 -17.89 15.10 -6.84
CA GLU A 41 -18.05 13.95 -5.96
C GLU A 41 -18.15 12.65 -6.77
N LEU A 42 -17.41 11.63 -6.35
CA LEU A 42 -17.47 10.30 -6.92
C LEU A 42 -18.46 9.49 -6.09
N LEU A 43 -19.43 8.88 -6.77
CA LEU A 43 -20.32 7.91 -6.14
C LEU A 43 -19.50 6.75 -5.53
N SER A 44 -20.10 5.99 -4.63
CA SER A 44 -19.47 4.77 -4.14
C SER A 44 -19.31 3.76 -5.27
N HIS A 45 -18.11 3.20 -5.43
CA HIS A 45 -17.83 2.14 -6.40
C HIS A 45 -17.11 0.98 -5.71
N GLY A 46 -17.16 -0.20 -6.35
CA GLY A 46 -16.42 -1.37 -5.90
C GLY A 46 -14.91 -1.15 -5.94
N LEU A 47 -14.23 -1.65 -4.90
CA LEU A 47 -12.79 -1.58 -4.71
C LEU A 47 -12.21 -2.99 -4.58
N LEU A 48 -10.98 -3.14 -5.06
CA LEU A 48 -10.19 -4.36 -4.97
C LEU A 48 -8.82 -4.02 -4.39
N PRO A 49 -8.10 -5.00 -3.82
CA PRO A 49 -6.71 -4.84 -3.44
C PRO A 49 -5.87 -4.34 -4.63
N GLY A 50 -4.88 -3.49 -4.34
CA GLY A 50 -4.00 -2.86 -5.32
C GLY A 50 -4.50 -1.51 -5.85
N VAL A 51 -5.76 -1.15 -5.65
CA VAL A 51 -6.27 0.18 -6.04
C VAL A 51 -5.55 1.28 -5.25
N VAL A 52 -5.12 2.33 -5.95
CA VAL A 52 -4.49 3.52 -5.37
C VAL A 52 -5.47 4.69 -5.40
N GLN A 53 -5.98 5.06 -4.23
CA GLN A 53 -6.92 6.18 -4.04
C GLN A 53 -6.20 7.47 -3.64
N VAL A 54 -6.73 8.61 -4.04
CA VAL A 54 -6.22 9.94 -3.64
C VAL A 54 -7.33 10.74 -2.97
N PRO A 55 -7.34 10.86 -1.63
CA PRO A 55 -8.28 11.70 -0.90
C PRO A 55 -8.00 13.20 -1.07
N HIS A 56 -8.83 14.04 -0.45
CA HIS A 56 -8.72 15.51 -0.48
C HIS A 56 -7.36 16.06 0.01
N ASN A 57 -6.67 15.32 0.88
CA ASN A 57 -5.34 15.70 1.37
C ASN A 57 -4.23 15.45 0.33
N GLY A 58 -4.54 14.90 -0.85
CA GLY A 58 -3.60 14.66 -1.94
C GLY A 58 -2.58 13.54 -1.70
N GLN A 59 -2.71 12.78 -0.60
CA GLN A 59 -1.81 11.68 -0.27
C GLN A 59 -2.37 10.33 -0.77
N PRO A 60 -1.65 9.60 -1.64
CA PRO A 60 -2.11 8.30 -2.12
C PRO A 60 -2.27 7.27 -1.00
N ILE A 61 -3.33 6.46 -1.09
CA ILE A 61 -3.61 5.32 -0.24
C ILE A 61 -3.71 4.08 -1.12
N VAL A 62 -2.85 3.09 -0.86
CA VAL A 62 -2.93 1.77 -1.52
C VAL A 62 -3.83 0.86 -0.70
N LEU A 63 -4.81 0.23 -1.35
CA LEU A 63 -5.73 -0.71 -0.69
C LEU A 63 -5.11 -2.11 -0.65
N MET A 64 -5.06 -2.70 0.55
CA MET A 64 -4.58 -4.07 0.80
C MET A 64 -5.78 -5.02 0.98
N ASN A 65 -5.52 -6.30 1.25
CA ASN A 65 -6.55 -7.35 1.31
C ASN A 65 -7.69 -7.08 2.31
N ASP A 66 -7.40 -6.40 3.42
CA ASP A 66 -8.40 -6.08 4.46
C ASP A 66 -9.06 -4.71 4.26
N ALA A 67 -8.90 -4.10 3.09
CA ALA A 67 -9.49 -2.80 2.79
C ALA A 67 -11.01 -2.89 2.63
N GLN A 68 -11.65 -1.72 2.74
CA GLN A 68 -13.07 -1.54 2.40
C GLN A 68 -13.37 -1.99 0.96
N THR A 69 -14.52 -2.64 0.77
CA THR A 69 -14.98 -3.14 -0.54
C THR A 69 -15.62 -2.07 -1.42
N THR A 70 -15.92 -0.89 -0.85
CA THR A 70 -16.50 0.25 -1.56
C THR A 70 -15.86 1.55 -1.12
N GLY A 71 -15.86 2.57 -1.99
CA GLY A 71 -15.44 3.92 -1.62
C GLY A 71 -15.64 4.94 -2.73
N GLY A 72 -15.52 6.22 -2.35
CA GLY A 72 -15.78 7.37 -3.21
C GLY A 72 -14.55 8.22 -3.54
N TYR A 73 -13.33 7.80 -3.18
CA TYR A 73 -12.13 8.57 -3.55
C TYR A 73 -11.68 8.27 -5.00
N PRO A 74 -11.19 9.29 -5.73
CA PRO A 74 -10.57 9.12 -7.03
C PRO A 74 -9.49 8.04 -7.01
N ARG A 75 -9.47 7.19 -8.05
CA ARG A 75 -8.46 6.15 -8.26
C ARG A 75 -7.49 6.64 -9.33
N ILE A 76 -6.20 6.70 -9.01
CA ILE A 76 -5.17 7.18 -9.96
C ILE A 76 -4.41 6.03 -10.62
N ALA A 77 -4.34 4.87 -9.95
CA ALA A 77 -3.64 3.68 -10.44
C ALA A 77 -4.20 2.41 -9.79
N CYS A 78 -3.76 1.27 -10.31
CA CYS A 78 -3.96 -0.04 -9.71
C CYS A 78 -2.65 -0.83 -9.83
N ILE A 79 -2.18 -1.38 -8.71
CA ILE A 79 -0.99 -2.23 -8.68
C ILE A 79 -1.38 -3.61 -9.22
N ILE A 80 -0.49 -4.22 -10.00
CA ILE A 80 -0.73 -5.55 -10.55
C ILE A 80 -0.68 -6.59 -9.44
N GLU A 81 -1.52 -7.62 -9.54
CA GLU A 81 -1.59 -8.70 -8.55
C GLU A 81 -0.22 -9.35 -8.30
N ALA A 82 0.55 -9.55 -9.38
CA ALA A 82 1.88 -10.15 -9.33
C ALA A 82 2.86 -9.38 -8.42
N ASP A 83 2.68 -8.07 -8.21
CA ASP A 83 3.59 -7.23 -7.43
C ASP A 83 3.09 -6.95 -6.01
N MET A 84 1.85 -7.34 -5.68
CA MET A 84 1.24 -7.04 -4.38
C MET A 84 2.04 -7.58 -3.19
N TYR A 85 2.75 -8.71 -3.37
CA TYR A 85 3.56 -9.30 -2.31
C TYR A 85 4.75 -8.43 -1.91
N HIS A 86 5.26 -7.59 -2.81
CA HIS A 86 6.34 -6.65 -2.47
C HIS A 86 5.88 -5.64 -1.41
N LEU A 87 4.65 -5.13 -1.53
CA LEU A 87 4.10 -4.15 -0.59
C LEU A 87 4.01 -4.68 0.84
N ALA A 88 3.70 -5.97 0.99
CA ALA A 88 3.60 -6.62 2.30
C ALA A 88 4.96 -6.71 3.03
N GLN A 89 6.07 -6.60 2.31
CA GLN A 89 7.43 -6.73 2.85
C GLN A 89 8.11 -5.39 3.11
N ILE A 90 7.53 -4.26 2.68
CA ILE A 90 8.19 -2.95 2.76
C ILE A 90 8.08 -2.39 4.19
N PRO A 91 9.20 -2.07 4.85
CA PRO A 91 9.17 -1.43 6.16
C PRO A 91 8.54 -0.03 6.10
N LEU A 92 7.92 0.37 7.21
CA LEU A 92 7.38 1.72 7.34
C LEU A 92 8.46 2.78 7.10
N GLY A 93 8.11 3.81 6.34
CA GLY A 93 9.00 4.92 6.00
C GLY A 93 9.99 4.63 4.86
N GLN A 94 10.00 3.43 4.29
CA GLN A 94 10.79 3.15 3.08
C GLN A 94 10.09 3.68 1.82
N PRO A 95 10.86 4.18 0.83
CA PRO A 95 10.30 4.73 -0.39
C PRO A 95 9.74 3.63 -1.29
N ILE A 96 8.69 3.97 -2.03
CA ILE A 96 8.07 3.11 -3.05
C ILE A 96 8.04 3.89 -4.36
N HIS A 97 8.47 3.24 -5.44
CA HIS A 97 8.45 3.80 -6.78
C HIS A 97 7.43 3.05 -7.62
N PHE A 98 6.50 3.78 -8.23
CA PHE A 98 5.56 3.21 -9.18
C PHE A 98 6.18 3.22 -10.58
N VAL A 99 6.04 2.10 -11.28
CA VAL A 99 6.45 1.96 -12.67
C VAL A 99 5.19 1.79 -13.51
N GLN A 100 5.11 2.50 -14.63
CA GLN A 100 4.01 2.33 -15.57
C GLN A 100 4.09 0.93 -16.16
N CYS A 101 2.95 0.23 -16.17
CA CYS A 101 2.84 -1.14 -16.64
C CYS A 101 1.73 -1.22 -17.68
N SER A 102 2.00 -1.89 -18.79
CA SER A 102 1.01 -2.22 -19.79
C SER A 102 0.15 -3.42 -19.35
N LEU A 103 -1.01 -3.58 -19.97
CA LEU A 103 -1.86 -4.75 -19.70
C LEU A 103 -1.17 -6.07 -20.05
N GLU A 104 -0.38 -6.08 -21.13
CA GLU A 104 0.36 -7.28 -21.56
C GLU A 104 1.44 -7.68 -20.54
N GLU A 105 2.23 -6.72 -20.06
CA GLU A 105 3.22 -6.94 -19.00
C GLU A 105 2.55 -7.43 -17.71
N ALA A 106 1.42 -6.84 -17.32
CA ALA A 106 0.67 -7.26 -16.14
C ALA A 106 0.16 -8.70 -16.24
N LEU A 107 -0.41 -9.07 -17.39
CA LEU A 107 -0.91 -10.42 -17.64
C LEU A 107 0.23 -11.44 -17.70
N LYS A 108 1.36 -11.07 -18.34
CA LYS A 108 2.55 -11.91 -18.40
C LYS A 108 3.12 -12.15 -17.01
N ALA A 109 3.28 -11.11 -16.19
CA ALA A 109 3.80 -11.23 -14.83
C ALA A 109 2.92 -12.17 -13.97
N ARG A 110 1.59 -12.05 -14.09
CA ARG A 110 0.65 -12.95 -13.41
C ARG A 110 0.81 -14.40 -13.88
N GLN A 111 0.95 -14.64 -15.19
CA GLN A 111 1.18 -15.99 -15.73
C GLN A 111 2.51 -16.58 -15.24
N ASP A 112 3.58 -15.78 -15.22
CA ASP A 112 4.89 -16.25 -14.78
C ASP A 112 4.88 -16.63 -13.29
N GLN A 113 4.17 -15.86 -12.45
CA GLN A 113 3.97 -16.20 -11.03
C GLN A 113 3.16 -17.50 -10.86
N GLN A 114 2.08 -17.67 -11.63
CA GLN A 114 1.28 -18.89 -11.60
C GLN A 114 2.08 -20.13 -12.01
N ARG A 115 2.85 -20.03 -13.10
CA ARG A 115 3.76 -21.10 -13.56
C ARG A 115 4.81 -21.45 -12.51
N TYR A 116 5.34 -20.46 -11.80
CA TYR A 116 6.30 -20.70 -10.73
C TYR A 116 5.69 -21.55 -9.61
N PHE A 117 4.46 -21.24 -9.18
CA PHE A 117 3.76 -22.05 -8.17
C PHE A 117 3.49 -23.47 -8.67
N GLU A 118 3.10 -23.65 -9.93
CA GLU A 118 2.89 -24.98 -10.53
C GLU A 118 4.19 -25.81 -10.57
N GLN A 119 5.32 -25.18 -10.91
CA GLN A 119 6.64 -25.83 -10.88
C GLN A 119 7.04 -26.26 -9.48
N LEU A 120 6.81 -25.41 -8.47
CA LEU A 120 7.05 -25.76 -7.07
C LEU A 120 6.17 -26.93 -6.63
N ALA A 121 4.88 -26.87 -6.95
CA ALA A 121 3.95 -27.94 -6.64
C ALA A 121 4.41 -29.26 -7.27
N TRP A 122 4.79 -29.25 -8.55
CA TRP A 122 5.31 -30.45 -9.22
C TRP A 122 6.55 -31.02 -8.50
N ARG A 123 7.54 -30.19 -8.14
CA ARG A 123 8.75 -30.68 -7.44
C ARG A 123 8.42 -31.36 -6.12
N LEU A 124 7.56 -30.73 -5.32
CA LEU A 124 7.16 -31.27 -4.02
C LEU A 124 6.44 -32.63 -4.12
N HIS A 125 5.72 -32.88 -5.22
CA HIS A 125 5.04 -34.17 -5.43
C HIS A 125 5.94 -35.27 -6.02
N ASN A 126 7.08 -34.93 -6.64
CA ASN A 126 7.99 -35.90 -7.26
C ASN A 126 9.24 -36.21 -6.43
N GLU A 127 9.42 -35.55 -5.28
CA GLU A 127 10.49 -35.83 -4.30
C GLU A 127 10.06 -36.83 -3.20
N ASN A 128 8.88 -37.45 -3.33
CA ASN A 128 8.30 -38.41 -2.40
C ASN A 128 8.00 -39.74 -3.12
#